data_AF-A0A382MSW4-F1
#
_entry.id   AF-A0A382MSW4-F1
#
_cell.length_a   1.000
_cell.length_b   1.000
_cell.length_c   1.000
_cell.angle_alpha   90.00
_cell.angle_beta   90.00
_cell.angle_gamma   90.00
#
_symmetry.space_group_name_H-M   'P 1'
#
loop_
_entity.id
_entity.type
_entity.pdbx_description
1 polymer ?
#
loop_
_entity_poly.entity_id
_entity_poly.type
_entity_poly.pdbx_seq_one_letter_code
_entity_poly.pdbx_strand_id
1 'polypeptide(L)'
;INGEEIETGKQFLGTLMGDYSRTGISTMLNTGTIVGLGANIFGEGFQDKYIPSFRWGKNDTTELEKFFGTIEKMKQRRGKSLSPNEKIYLTKLYEKQF
;
A
#
# COMPACT_ATOMS: atom_id res chain seq x y z
N ILE A 1 -6.83 -13.56 9.38
CA ILE A 1 -7.99 -13.22 8.52
C ILE A 1 -8.96 -12.43 9.37
N ASN A 2 -9.59 -11.36 8.86
CA ASN A 2 -10.50 -10.51 9.64
C ASN A 2 -9.89 -9.95 10.94
N GLY A 3 -8.61 -9.57 10.92
CA GLY A 3 -7.88 -9.08 12.09
C GLY A 3 -7.26 -10.17 12.96
N GLU A 4 -7.55 -11.46 12.72
CA GLU A 4 -6.95 -12.56 13.46
C GLU A 4 -5.64 -13.02 12.84
N GLU A 5 -4.63 -13.30 13.67
CA GLU A 5 -3.40 -13.96 13.21
C GLU A 5 -3.64 -15.46 13.03
N ILE A 6 -3.13 -16.03 11.95
CA ILE A 6 -3.25 -17.45 11.65
C ILE A 6 -1.87 -18.03 11.46
N GLU A 7 -1.59 -19.12 12.17
CA GLU A 7 -0.35 -19.86 12.01
C GLU A 7 -0.36 -20.63 10.69
N THR A 8 0.63 -20.34 9.83
CA THR A 8 0.69 -20.89 8.46
C THR A 8 1.58 -22.12 8.35
N GLY A 9 2.34 -22.47 9.40
CA GLY A 9 3.37 -23.51 9.36
C GLY A 9 4.57 -23.19 8.45
N LYS A 10 4.65 -21.98 7.88
CA LYS A 10 5.75 -21.54 7.02
C LYS A 10 6.74 -20.68 7.81
N GLN A 11 8.00 -21.09 7.81
CA GLN A 11 9.08 -20.37 8.47
C GLN A 11 9.56 -19.15 7.68
N PHE A 12 9.53 -19.21 6.35
CA PHE A 12 10.01 -18.14 5.48
C PHE A 12 8.87 -17.52 4.69
N LEU A 13 8.61 -16.24 4.97
CA LEU A 13 7.76 -15.37 4.16
C LEU A 13 8.42 -14.00 4.08
N GLY A 14 8.75 -13.59 2.86
CA GLY A 14 9.24 -12.24 2.62
C GLY A 14 8.14 -11.19 2.80
N THR A 15 8.50 -9.94 2.66
CA THR A 15 7.52 -8.85 2.59
C THR A 15 6.61 -9.03 1.38
N LEU A 16 5.30 -8.87 1.59
CA LEU A 16 4.31 -8.77 0.52
C LEU A 16 3.94 -7.31 0.36
N MET A 17 4.17 -6.74 -0.83
CA MET A 17 3.96 -5.32 -1.08
C MET A 17 2.95 -5.10 -2.20
N GLY A 18 1.83 -4.45 -1.86
CA GLY A 18 0.77 -4.12 -2.82
C GLY A 18 1.19 -3.05 -3.83
N ASP A 19 0.49 -3.02 -4.96
CA ASP A 19 0.74 -2.07 -6.03
C ASP A 19 0.65 -0.62 -5.57
N TYR A 20 1.37 0.27 -6.27
CA TYR A 20 1.39 1.72 -6.03
C TYR A 20 1.86 2.16 -4.63
N SER A 21 2.31 1.22 -3.81
CA SER A 21 2.88 1.49 -2.49
C SER A 21 4.30 2.01 -2.61
N ARG A 22 4.74 2.79 -1.63
CA ARG A 22 6.05 3.44 -1.61
C ARG A 22 6.61 3.46 -0.21
N THR A 23 7.93 3.36 -0.11
CA THR A 23 8.67 3.51 1.14
C THR A 23 9.47 4.81 1.13
N GLY A 24 9.61 5.42 2.30
CA GLY A 24 10.62 6.43 2.56
C GLY A 24 12.02 5.81 2.56
N ILE A 25 13.02 6.67 2.48
CA ILE A 25 14.43 6.25 2.57
C ILE A 25 14.66 5.62 3.95
N SER A 26 15.41 4.51 3.99
CA SER A 26 15.74 3.78 5.22
C SER A 26 14.55 3.20 5.99
N THR A 27 13.43 2.94 5.30
CA THR A 27 12.27 2.26 5.92
C THR A 27 12.63 0.84 6.32
N MET A 28 12.39 0.48 7.59
CA MET A 28 12.66 -0.85 8.13
C MET A 28 11.39 -1.72 8.12
N LEU A 29 11.34 -2.69 7.21
CA LEU A 29 10.26 -3.68 7.11
C LEU A 29 10.72 -4.99 7.74
N ASN A 30 9.86 -5.59 8.57
CA ASN A 30 10.12 -6.91 9.13
C ASN A 30 9.81 -8.03 8.11
N THR A 31 10.30 -9.23 8.39
CA THR A 31 9.91 -10.42 7.61
C THR A 31 8.40 -10.65 7.73
N GLY A 32 7.79 -11.05 6.62
CA GLY A 32 6.34 -11.22 6.53
C GLY A 32 5.52 -9.94 6.69
N THR A 33 6.12 -8.74 6.58
CA THR A 33 5.32 -7.50 6.55
C THR A 33 4.40 -7.53 5.32
N ILE A 34 3.11 -7.27 5.56
CA ILE A 34 2.08 -7.20 4.51
C ILE A 34 1.71 -5.72 4.34
N VAL A 35 1.96 -5.19 3.15
CA VAL A 35 1.65 -3.81 2.77
C VAL A 35 0.48 -3.82 1.78
N GLY A 36 -0.59 -3.12 2.13
CA GLY A 36 -1.75 -2.90 1.28
C GLY A 36 -1.45 -1.99 0.08
N LEU A 37 -2.41 -1.88 -0.83
CA LEU A 37 -2.26 -1.11 -2.07
C LEU A 37 -2.16 0.39 -1.77
N GLY A 38 -1.27 1.09 -2.48
CA GLY A 38 -1.16 2.55 -2.41
C GLY A 38 -0.67 3.12 -1.08
N ALA A 39 -0.08 2.30 -0.21
CA ALA A 39 0.42 2.75 1.09
C ALA A 39 1.72 3.55 0.95
N ASN A 40 1.83 4.66 1.68
CA ASN A 40 3.03 5.48 1.79
C ASN A 40 3.65 5.25 3.16
N ILE A 41 4.72 4.48 3.21
CA ILE A 41 5.37 4.04 4.44
C ILE A 41 6.58 4.93 4.70
N PHE A 42 6.60 5.65 5.81
CA PHE A 42 7.72 6.50 6.19
C PHE A 42 7.70 6.73 7.69
N GLY A 43 8.81 7.26 8.20
CA GLY A 43 9.03 7.48 9.62
C GLY A 43 10.10 6.56 10.17
N GLU A 44 10.26 6.61 11.49
CA GLU A 44 11.35 5.96 12.19
C GLU A 44 10.96 4.58 12.73
N GLY A 45 11.98 3.78 13.03
CA GLY A 45 11.81 2.46 13.62
C GLY A 45 11.21 1.42 12.67
N PHE A 46 10.95 0.24 13.23
CA PHE A 46 10.26 -0.81 12.52
C PHE A 46 8.82 -0.39 12.21
N GLN A 47 8.39 -0.72 11.00
CA GLN A 47 7.02 -0.52 10.56
C GLN A 47 6.14 -1.69 11.01
N ASP A 48 4.83 -1.45 11.03
CA ASP A 48 3.87 -2.46 11.47
C ASP A 48 3.91 -3.70 10.58
N LYS A 49 3.58 -4.86 11.15
CA LYS A 49 3.57 -6.13 10.42
C LYS A 49 2.47 -6.16 9.35
N TYR A 50 1.36 -5.47 9.60
CA TYR A 50 0.29 -5.25 8.64
C TYR A 50 0.05 -3.76 8.45
N ILE A 51 0.17 -3.29 7.22
CA ILE A 51 -0.03 -1.90 6.83
C ILE A 51 -1.22 -1.87 5.87
N PRO A 52 -2.37 -1.28 6.26
CA PRO A 52 -3.56 -1.24 5.41
C PRO A 52 -3.34 -0.51 4.08
N SER A 53 -4.29 -0.69 3.15
CA SER A 53 -4.27 0.05 1.88
C SER A 53 -4.45 1.55 2.12
N PHE A 54 -3.88 2.36 1.24
CA PHE A 54 -3.99 3.82 1.19
C PHE A 54 -3.42 4.57 2.40
N ARG A 55 -2.66 3.93 3.29
CA ARG A 55 -2.05 4.62 4.44
C ARG A 55 -1.09 5.74 4.01
N TRP A 56 -1.02 6.76 4.83
CA TRP A 56 -0.05 7.84 4.78
C TRP A 56 0.70 7.87 6.12
N GLY A 57 1.86 7.23 6.15
CA GLY A 57 2.59 6.93 7.38
C GLY A 57 1.79 6.01 8.30
N LYS A 58 2.06 6.09 9.60
CA LYS A 58 1.42 5.22 10.60
C LYS A 58 -0.01 5.63 10.94
N ASN A 59 -0.33 6.92 10.88
CA ASN A 59 -1.54 7.46 11.50
C ASN A 59 -2.58 8.00 10.52
N ASP A 60 -2.22 8.25 9.26
CA ASP A 60 -3.08 8.96 8.32
C ASP A 60 -3.40 8.11 7.07
N THR A 61 -4.31 8.60 6.23
CA THR A 61 -4.75 7.98 4.98
C THR A 61 -4.57 8.97 3.83
N THR A 62 -4.15 8.46 2.69
CA THR A 62 -4.03 9.23 1.45
C THR A 62 -5.41 9.42 0.83
N GLU A 63 -5.84 10.67 0.65
CA GLU A 63 -7.08 10.98 -0.08
C GLU A 63 -7.07 10.38 -1.51
N LEU A 64 -8.22 9.88 -1.96
CA LEU A 64 -8.36 9.20 -3.25
C LEU A 64 -7.86 10.05 -4.44
N GLU A 65 -8.16 11.34 -4.48
CA GLU A 65 -7.71 12.24 -5.55
C GLU A 65 -6.17 12.41 -5.55
N LYS A 66 -5.56 12.53 -4.37
CA LYS A 66 -4.09 12.56 -4.23
C LYS A 66 -3.45 11.24 -4.66
N PHE A 67 -4.12 10.12 -4.38
CA PHE A 67 -3.70 8.80 -4.83
C PHE A 67 -3.75 8.68 -6.37
N PHE A 68 -4.82 9.15 -7.02
CA PHE A 68 -4.89 9.19 -8.48
C PHE A 68 -3.81 10.08 -9.09
N GLY A 69 -3.61 11.28 -8.55
CA GLY A 69 -2.53 12.17 -9.02
C GLY A 69 -1.14 11.55 -8.88
N THR A 70 -0.93 10.70 -7.86
CA THR A 70 0.28 9.88 -7.74
C THR A 70 0.40 8.87 -8.88
N ILE A 71 -0.65 8.09 -9.14
CA ILE A 71 -0.62 7.02 -10.15
C ILE A 71 -0.40 7.60 -11.54
N GLU A 72 -1.08 8.71 -11.86
CA GLU A 72 -0.92 9.41 -13.13
C GLU A 72 0.54 9.80 -13.35
N LYS A 73 1.19 10.44 -12.36
CA LYS A 73 2.63 10.77 -12.44
C LYS A 73 3.51 9.54 -12.61
N MET A 74 3.22 8.44 -11.91
CA MET A 74 3.99 7.20 -12.00
C MET A 74 3.87 6.53 -13.37
N LYS A 75 2.67 6.54 -13.95
CA LYS A 75 2.38 5.97 -15.26
C LYS A 75 2.93 6.82 -16.39
N GLN A 76 2.83 8.14 -16.29
CA GLN A 76 3.35 9.07 -17.28
C GLN A 76 4.86 8.87 -17.51
N ARG A 77 5.63 8.62 -16.44
CA ARG A 77 7.07 8.28 -16.53
C ARG A 77 7.39 7.03 -17.37
N ARG A 78 6.38 6.20 -17.67
CA ARG A 78 6.49 4.98 -18.47
C ARG A 78 5.71 5.08 -19.78
N GLY A 79 5.30 6.29 -20.18
CA GLY A 79 4.48 6.51 -21.37
C GLY A 79 3.07 5.91 -21.28
N LYS A 80 2.56 5.68 -20.07
CA LYS A 80 1.23 5.12 -19.82
C LYS A 80 0.30 6.17 -19.20
N SER A 81 -1.01 5.99 -19.37
CA SER A 81 -2.05 6.79 -18.72
C SER A 81 -2.86 5.94 -17.73
N LEU A 82 -3.46 6.60 -16.75
CA LEU A 82 -4.43 5.98 -15.85
C LEU A 82 -5.78 5.89 -16.57
N SER A 83 -6.24 4.68 -16.86
CA SER A 83 -7.47 4.49 -17.62
C SER A 83 -8.73 4.71 -16.76
N PRO A 84 -9.88 5.01 -17.37
CA PRO A 84 -11.15 5.14 -16.65
C PRO A 84 -11.55 3.87 -15.87
N ASN A 85 -11.33 2.69 -16.45
CA ASN A 85 -11.63 1.41 -15.79
C ASN A 85 -10.75 1.19 -14.56
N GLU A 86 -9.49 1.58 -14.61
CA GLU A 86 -8.61 1.54 -13.44
C GLU A 86 -9.06 2.51 -12.36
N LYS A 87 -9.48 3.74 -12.72
CA LYS A 87 -10.05 4.68 -11.74
C LYS A 87 -11.25 4.06 -11.03
N ILE A 88 -12.21 3.50 -11.79
CA ILE A 88 -13.40 2.83 -11.23
C ILE A 88 -13.01 1.69 -10.29
N TYR A 89 -12.07 0.83 -10.70
CA TYR A 89 -11.65 -0.30 -9.89
C TYR A 89 -10.95 0.14 -8.60
N LEU A 90 -10.03 1.11 -8.69
CA LEU A 90 -9.30 1.64 -7.55
C LEU A 90 -10.22 2.41 -6.58
N THR A 91 -11.22 3.14 -7.08
CA THR A 91 -12.27 3.76 -6.26
C THR A 91 -13.01 2.70 -5.44
N LYS A 92 -13.43 1.59 -6.05
CA LYS A 92 -14.10 0.49 -5.33
C LYS A 92 -13.22 -0.12 -4.25
N LEU A 93 -11.92 -0.28 -4.49
CA LEU A 93 -10.99 -0.77 -3.47
C LEU A 93 -10.82 0.23 -2.32
N TYR A 94 -10.81 1.53 -2.64
CA TYR A 94 -10.76 2.61 -1.65
C TYR A 94 -11.99 2.61 -0.75
N GLU A 95 -13.18 2.56 -1.34
CA GLU A 95 -14.47 2.47 -0.63
C GLU A 95 -14.64 1.19 0.19
N LYS A 96 -13.94 0.10 -0.16
CA LYS A 96 -13.97 -1.14 0.63
C LYS A 96 -13.06 -1.08 1.86
N GLN A 97 -12.03 -0.22 1.84
CA GLN A 97 -11.07 -0.10 2.92
C GLN A 97 -11.59 0.74 4.10
N PHE A 98 -12.52 1.66 3.83
CA PHE A 98 -13.08 2.63 4.79
C PHE A 98 -14.60 2.51 4.85
#